data_AF-A0A0F9NJD5-F1
#
_entry.id   AF-A0A0F9NJD5-F1
#
_cell.length_a   1.000
_cell.length_b   1.000
_cell.length_c   1.000
_cell.angle_alpha   90.00
_cell.angle_beta   90.00
_cell.angle_gamma   90.00
#
_symmetry.space_group_name_H-M   'P 1'
#
loop_
_entity.id
_entity.type
_entity.pdbx_description
1 polymer ?
#
loop_
_entity_poly.entity_id
_entity_poly.type
_entity_poly.pdbx_seq_one_letter_code
_entity_poly.pdbx_strand_id
1 'polypeptide(L)'
;MIHAREDYNRIQDPAGKIPIDEPVFLIRGQDTVGPEAVEAWAELAEKLGAGSDIILKAREHAEAMRTWQWCHSKKTPDLPQRPPFTIFDIPVSPVAMEAVVHVLVDLMAELTRKITQGIPQRRKK
;
A
#
# COMPACT_ATOMS: atom_id res chain seq x y z
N MET A 1 14.85 9.83 7.13
CA MET A 1 14.25 10.42 5.93
C MET A 1 12.73 10.36 6.03
N ILE A 2 12.07 11.39 5.51
CA ILE A 2 10.62 11.53 5.46
C ILE A 2 10.15 11.29 4.02
N HIS A 3 9.25 10.32 3.81
CA HIS A 3 8.64 10.08 2.50
C HIS A 3 7.30 10.81 2.37
N ALA A 4 6.97 11.27 1.16
CA ALA A 4 5.66 11.86 0.87
C ALA A 4 4.50 10.84 0.91
N ARG A 5 4.82 9.54 0.83
CA ARG A 5 3.88 8.41 0.78
C ARG A 5 4.10 7.50 1.98
N GLU A 6 3.04 7.24 2.75
CA GLU A 6 3.12 6.39 3.95
C GLU A 6 3.51 4.94 3.61
N ASP A 7 3.09 4.43 2.44
CA ASP A 7 3.47 3.10 1.96
C ASP A 7 4.94 2.96 1.57
N TYR A 8 5.69 4.07 1.52
CA TYR A 8 7.14 4.08 1.27
C TYR A 8 7.97 4.05 2.55
N ASN A 9 7.35 4.13 3.74
CA ASN A 9 8.06 4.00 5.02
C ASN A 9 8.79 2.65 5.20
N ARG A 10 8.51 1.65 4.35
CA ARG A 10 9.28 0.40 4.29
C ARG A 10 10.65 0.53 3.60
N ILE A 11 10.85 1.58 2.81
CA ILE A 11 12.11 1.85 2.10
C ILE A 11 12.93 2.74 3.03
N GLN A 12 14.09 2.26 3.46
CA GLN A 12 14.97 2.92 4.43
C GLN A 12 16.41 2.96 3.92
N ASP A 13 17.19 3.93 4.38
CA ASP A 13 18.63 3.98 4.13
C ASP A 13 19.38 3.11 5.15
N PRO A 14 19.89 1.92 4.77
CA PRO A 14 20.56 1.03 5.70
C PRO A 14 21.90 1.59 6.22
N ALA A 15 22.50 2.55 5.51
CA ALA A 15 23.74 3.17 5.91
C ALA A 15 23.54 4.36 6.87
N GLY A 16 22.30 4.83 7.05
CA GLY A 16 21.97 5.96 7.94
C GLY A 16 22.65 7.27 7.55
N LYS A 17 22.97 7.46 6.27
CA LYS A 17 23.59 8.66 5.71
C LYS A 17 22.58 9.77 5.47
N ILE A 18 21.32 9.42 5.23
CA ILE A 18 20.24 10.40 5.06
C ILE A 18 19.64 10.74 6.44
N PRO A 19 19.67 12.02 6.87
CA PRO A 19 19.04 12.47 8.12
C PRO A 19 17.60 12.00 8.28
N ILE A 20 17.16 11.84 9.53
CA ILE A 20 15.83 11.31 9.84
C ILE A 20 14.71 12.23 9.34
N ASP A 21 14.96 13.53 9.34
CA ASP A 21 14.04 14.61 8.99
C ASP A 21 14.19 15.12 7.55
N GLU A 22 15.14 14.59 6.77
CA GLU A 22 15.31 15.00 5.38
C GLU A 22 14.14 14.50 4.51
N PRO A 23 13.41 15.40 3.82
CA PRO A 23 12.35 14.99 2.90
C PRO A 23 12.95 14.36 1.65
N VAL A 24 12.49 13.14 1.33
CA VAL A 24 12.95 12.38 0.17
C VAL A 24 11.77 12.08 -0.74
N PHE A 25 12.03 12.16 -2.05
CA PHE A 25 11.06 11.83 -3.08
C PHE A 25 11.53 10.62 -3.88
N LEU A 26 10.64 9.61 -4.02
CA LEU A 26 10.91 8.41 -4.77
C LEU A 26 10.09 8.40 -6.06
N ILE A 27 10.78 8.34 -7.20
CA ILE A 27 10.18 8.17 -8.53
C ILE A 27 10.29 6.70 -8.92
N ARG A 28 9.20 6.09 -9.40
CA ARG A 28 9.22 4.69 -9.84
C ARG A 28 9.31 4.62 -11.36
N GLY A 29 10.01 3.61 -11.90
CA GLY A 29 10.07 3.35 -13.35
C GLY A 29 8.68 3.10 -13.99
N GLN A 30 7.72 2.65 -13.19
CA GLN A 30 6.33 2.45 -13.62
C GLN A 30 5.58 3.75 -13.90
N ASP A 31 6.04 4.86 -13.32
CA ASP A 31 5.39 6.16 -13.42
C ASP A 31 5.63 6.73 -14.81
N THR A 32 4.56 7.02 -15.56
CA THR A 32 4.65 7.42 -16.97
C THR A 32 5.50 8.67 -17.20
N VAL A 33 5.58 9.56 -16.20
CA VAL A 33 6.36 10.81 -16.23
C VAL A 33 7.73 10.69 -15.54
N GLY A 34 8.06 9.50 -15.04
CA GLY A 34 9.26 9.27 -14.23
C GLY A 34 10.56 9.55 -14.98
N PRO A 35 10.78 9.01 -16.19
CA PRO A 35 12.00 9.26 -16.94
C PRO A 35 12.24 10.75 -17.21
N GLU A 36 11.20 11.47 -17.63
CA GLU A 36 11.27 12.90 -17.93
C GLU A 36 11.58 13.73 -16.68
N ALA A 37 11.02 13.35 -15.53
CA ALA A 37 11.31 14.03 -14.26
C ALA A 37 12.78 13.84 -13.82
N VAL A 38 13.35 12.64 -14.00
CA VAL A 38 14.76 12.38 -13.69
C VAL A 38 15.69 13.11 -14.66
N GLU A 39 15.35 13.14 -15.94
CA GLU A 39 16.09 13.89 -16.96
C GLU A 39 16.09 15.40 -16.64
N ALA A 40 14.91 15.96 -16.34
CA ALA A 40 14.77 17.38 -15.96
C ALA A 40 15.55 17.71 -14.68
N TRP A 41 15.57 16.80 -13.70
CA TRP A 41 16.40 16.94 -12.51
C TRP A 41 17.89 17.00 -12.88
N ALA A 42 18.35 16.11 -13.77
CA ALA A 42 19.75 16.09 -14.20
C ALA A 42 20.15 17.39 -14.92
N GLU A 43 19.29 17.92 -15.78
CA GLU A 43 19.51 19.21 -16.45
C GLU A 43 19.61 20.38 -15.45
N LEU A 44 18.75 20.40 -14.43
CA LEU A 44 18.79 21.43 -13.39
C LEU A 44 20.05 21.31 -12.52
N ALA A 45 20.43 20.08 -12.15
CA ALA A 45 21.64 19.83 -11.39
C ALA A 45 22.90 20.23 -12.18
N GLU A 46 22.95 19.93 -13.48
CA GLU A 46 24.04 20.34 -14.39
C GLU A 46 24.17 21.86 -14.48
N LYS A 47 23.04 22.58 -14.63
CA LYS A 47 23.02 24.05 -14.63
C LYS A 47 23.52 24.66 -13.33
N LEU A 48 23.40 23.95 -12.20
CA LEU A 48 23.91 24.36 -10.89
C LEU A 48 25.36 23.90 -10.63
N GLY A 49 26.00 23.25 -11.60
CA GLY A 49 27.39 22.82 -11.50
C GLY A 49 27.60 21.50 -10.76
N ALA A 50 26.60 20.61 -10.73
CA ALA A 50 26.77 19.25 -10.21
C ALA A 50 27.86 18.48 -10.98
N GLY A 51 28.44 17.48 -10.31
CA GLY A 51 29.45 16.61 -10.92
C GLY A 51 28.91 15.85 -12.13
N SER A 52 29.76 15.66 -13.15
CA SER A 52 29.37 14.95 -14.38
C SER A 52 28.99 13.48 -14.12
N ASP A 53 29.52 12.88 -13.06
CA ASP A 53 29.23 11.51 -12.64
C ASP A 53 27.78 11.34 -12.20
N ILE A 54 27.25 12.23 -11.35
CA ILE A 54 25.86 12.14 -10.89
C ILE A 54 24.87 12.47 -12.01
N ILE A 55 25.21 13.41 -12.89
CA ILE A 55 24.40 13.76 -14.06
C ILE A 55 24.28 12.56 -14.99
N LEU A 56 25.41 11.92 -15.31
CA LEU A 56 25.43 10.72 -16.16
C LEU A 56 24.59 9.61 -15.54
N LYS A 57 24.73 9.37 -14.22
CA LYS A 57 23.95 8.34 -13.53
C LYS A 57 22.45 8.60 -13.57
N ALA A 58 22.02 9.86 -13.42
CA ALA A 58 20.60 10.22 -13.53
C ALA A 58 20.06 9.99 -14.96
N ARG A 59 20.81 10.40 -15.99
CA ARG A 59 20.43 10.18 -17.40
C ARG A 59 20.36 8.70 -17.76
N GLU A 60 21.36 7.91 -17.36
CA GLU A 60 21.35 6.44 -17.51
C GLU A 60 20.12 5.83 -16.82
N HIS A 61 19.76 6.33 -15.64
CA HIS A 61 18.59 5.84 -14.92
C HIS A 61 17.27 6.19 -15.63
N ALA A 62 17.15 7.41 -16.16
CA ALA A 62 16.00 7.82 -16.96
C ALA A 62 15.83 6.91 -18.20
N GLU A 63 16.92 6.54 -18.87
CA GLU A 63 16.89 5.61 -20.00
C GLU A 63 16.53 4.18 -19.59
N ALA A 64 17.03 3.72 -18.45
CA ALA A 64 16.63 2.44 -17.87
C ALA A 64 15.12 2.42 -17.56
N MET A 65 14.57 3.52 -17.04
CA MET A 65 13.13 3.66 -16.81
C MET A 65 12.35 3.60 -18.13
N ARG A 66 12.79 4.30 -19.18
CA ARG A 66 12.17 4.22 -20.53
C ARG A 66 12.18 2.78 -21.07
N THR A 67 13.31 2.10 -20.96
CA THR A 67 13.47 0.70 -21.39
C THR A 67 12.53 -0.23 -20.60
N TRP A 68 12.44 -0.03 -19.28
CA TRP A 68 11.53 -0.80 -18.45
C TRP A 68 10.07 -0.58 -18.86
N GLN A 69 9.66 0.66 -19.11
CA GLN A 69 8.31 1.01 -19.57
C GLN A 69 7.95 0.47 -20.95
N TRP A 70 8.95 0.19 -21.80
CA TRP A 70 8.72 -0.46 -23.09
C TRP A 70 8.25 -1.91 -22.93
N CYS A 71 8.83 -2.61 -21.96
CA CYS A 71 8.55 -4.03 -21.72
C CYS A 71 7.44 -4.29 -20.69
N HIS A 72 7.01 -3.26 -19.96
CA HIS A 72 6.06 -3.38 -18.85
C HIS A 72 4.95 -2.33 -18.91
N SER A 73 3.87 -2.55 -18.18
CA SER A 73 2.81 -1.55 -18.05
C SER A 73 3.31 -0.33 -17.27
N LYS A 74 3.14 0.86 -17.87
CA LYS A 74 3.27 2.16 -17.20
C LYS A 74 1.91 2.69 -16.74
N LYS A 75 1.89 3.51 -15.70
CA LYS A 75 0.68 4.16 -15.19
C LYS A 75 0.90 5.63 -14.87
N THR A 76 -0.17 6.41 -14.81
CA THR A 76 -0.12 7.75 -14.23
C THR A 76 0.15 7.61 -12.72
N PRO A 77 1.06 8.41 -12.14
CA PRO A 77 1.29 8.41 -10.69
C PRO A 77 -0.01 8.61 -9.91
N ASP A 78 -0.21 7.77 -8.90
CA ASP A 78 -1.39 7.74 -8.05
C ASP A 78 -1.00 7.48 -6.58
N LEU A 79 -1.89 7.88 -5.68
CA LEU A 79 -1.84 7.41 -4.29
C LEU A 79 -2.55 6.06 -4.20
N PRO A 80 -2.06 5.15 -3.35
CA PRO A 80 -2.80 3.92 -3.07
C PRO A 80 -4.18 4.29 -2.58
N GLN A 81 -5.23 3.72 -3.18
CA GLN A 81 -6.58 3.93 -2.70
C GLN A 81 -6.67 3.38 -1.27
N ARG A 82 -7.06 4.23 -0.32
CA ARG A 82 -7.48 3.74 1.00
C ARG A 82 -8.63 2.75 0.74
N PRO A 83 -8.57 1.52 1.27
CA PRO A 83 -9.69 0.61 1.10
C PRO A 83 -10.97 1.30 1.62
N PRO A 84 -12.11 1.15 0.93
CA PRO A 84 -13.36 1.66 1.46
C PRO A 84 -13.54 1.06 2.86
N PHE A 85 -13.75 1.92 3.86
CA PHE A 85 -13.90 1.61 5.29
C PHE A 85 -14.11 0.12 5.58
N THR A 86 -13.13 -0.52 6.22
CA THR A 86 -13.40 -1.84 6.76
C THR A 86 -14.42 -1.68 7.89
N ILE A 87 -15.36 -2.60 8.05
CA ILE A 87 -16.38 -2.54 9.14
C ILE A 87 -15.71 -2.44 10.53
N PHE A 88 -14.42 -2.79 10.63
CA PHE A 88 -13.58 -2.66 11.83
C PHE A 88 -13.07 -1.24 12.11
N ASP A 89 -13.18 -0.30 11.17
CA ASP A 89 -12.84 1.12 11.36
C ASP A 89 -14.00 1.93 11.97
N ILE A 90 -15.16 1.29 12.16
CA ILE A 90 -16.24 1.89 12.94
C ILE A 90 -15.82 1.76 14.41
N PRO A 91 -15.70 2.87 15.19
CA PRO A 91 -15.60 2.78 16.63
C PRO A 91 -16.93 2.20 17.15
N VAL A 92 -17.01 0.87 17.21
CA VAL A 92 -18.08 0.19 17.94
C VAL A 92 -17.90 0.57 19.39
N SER A 93 -18.81 1.39 19.89
CA SER A 93 -18.86 1.65 21.33
C SER A 93 -18.95 0.30 22.06
N PRO A 94 -18.41 0.17 23.28
CA PRO A 94 -18.51 -1.07 24.05
C PRO A 94 -19.94 -1.63 24.11
N VAL A 95 -20.93 -0.73 24.15
CA VAL A 95 -22.37 -1.02 24.14
C VAL A 95 -22.81 -1.72 22.85
N ALA A 96 -22.31 -1.30 21.68
CA ALA A 96 -22.66 -1.91 20.41
C ALA A 96 -22.12 -3.34 20.29
N MET A 97 -20.98 -3.64 20.92
CA MET A 97 -20.38 -4.97 20.88
C MET A 97 -21.11 -5.96 21.77
N GLU A 98 -21.59 -5.51 22.92
CA GLU A 98 -22.42 -6.32 23.82
C GLU A 98 -23.73 -6.75 23.13
N ALA A 99 -24.40 -5.84 22.41
CA ALA A 99 -25.61 -6.16 21.66
C ALA A 99 -25.39 -7.20 20.56
N VAL A 100 -24.27 -7.12 19.83
CA VAL A 100 -23.92 -8.09 18.77
C VAL A 100 -23.66 -9.48 19.36
N VAL A 101 -22.97 -9.56 20.50
CA VAL A 101 -22.70 -10.82 21.19
C VAL A 101 -24.01 -11.48 21.63
N HIS A 102 -24.96 -10.73 22.19
CA HIS A 102 -26.26 -11.28 22.59
C HIS A 102 -27.04 -11.87 21.42
N VAL A 103 -27.10 -11.16 20.29
CA VAL A 103 -27.79 -11.64 19.08
C VAL A 103 -27.15 -12.94 18.54
N LEU A 104 -25.82 -13.02 18.56
CA LEU A 104 -25.10 -14.22 18.13
C LEU A 104 -25.34 -15.41 19.08
N VAL A 105 -25.32 -15.18 20.39
CA VAL A 105 -25.61 -16.23 21.38
C VAL A 105 -27.03 -16.78 21.20
N ASP A 106 -28.02 -15.92 21.00
CA ASP A 106 -29.40 -16.33 20.76
C ASP A 106 -29.57 -17.11 19.47
N LEU A 107 -28.90 -16.69 18.40
CA LEU A 107 -28.91 -17.38 17.10
C LEU A 107 -28.27 -18.78 17.21
N MET A 108 -27.15 -18.89 17.93
CA MET A 108 -26.45 -20.16 18.14
C MET A 108 -27.26 -21.11 19.03
N ALA A 109 -27.94 -20.59 20.04
CA ALA A 109 -28.85 -21.37 20.87
C ALA A 109 -30.04 -21.90 20.05
N GLU A 110 -30.60 -21.08 19.16
CA GLU A 110 -31.70 -21.49 18.27
C GLU A 110 -31.28 -22.55 17.24
N LEU A 111 -30.10 -22.38 16.64
CA LEU A 111 -29.53 -23.38 15.73
C LEU A 111 -29.30 -24.72 16.45
N THR A 112 -28.78 -24.66 17.68
CA THR A 112 -28.55 -25.85 18.50
C THR A 112 -29.86 -26.56 18.80
N ARG A 113 -30.91 -25.84 19.21
CA ARG A 113 -32.26 -26.41 19.46
C ARG A 113 -32.83 -27.11 18.22
N LYS A 114 -32.72 -26.48 17.04
CA LYS A 114 -33.21 -27.06 15.78
C LYS A 114 -32.47 -28.33 15.38
N ILE A 115 -31.16 -28.39 15.63
CA ILE A 115 -30.36 -29.59 15.38
C ILE A 115 -30.75 -30.73 16.35
N THR A 116 -30.98 -30.43 17.62
CA THR A 116 -31.33 -31.46 18.62
C THR A 116 -32.76 -32.01 18.46
N GLN A 117 -33.72 -31.20 17.97
CA GLN A 117 -35.11 -31.61 17.79
C GLN A 117 -35.39 -32.37 16.47
N GLY A 118 -34.40 -32.49 15.57
CA GLY A 118 -34.59 -32.94 14.18
C GLY A 118 -34.19 -34.38 13.83
N ILE A 119 -33.84 -35.27 14.78
CA ILE A 119 -33.41 -36.64 14.45
C ILE A 119 -34.50 -37.69 14.78
N PRO A 120 -35.35 -38.11 13.82
CA PRO A 120 -36.22 -39.26 14.02
C PRO A 120 -35.38 -40.56 14.06
N GLN A 121 -35.48 -41.28 15.18
CA GLN A 121 -34.87 -42.60 15.37
C GLN A 121 -35.42 -43.59 14.33
N ARG A 122 -34.60 -43.94 13.34
CA ARG A 122 -34.93 -44.90 12.27
C ARG A 122 -35.08 -46.30 12.89
N ARG A 123 -36.32 -46.80 13.04
CA ARG A 123 -36.58 -48.19 13.46
C ARG A 123 -35.97 -49.16 12.44
N LYS A 124 -35.00 -49.96 12.89
CA LYS A 124 -34.44 -51.09 12.13
C LYS A 124 -35.52 -52.16 11.97
N LYS A 125 -35.74 -52.62 10.73
CA LYS A 125 -36.30 -53.93 10.41
C LYS A 125 -35.19 -54.77 9.81
#